data_AF-A0A2H0BZB8-F1
#
_entry.id   AF-A0A2H0BZB8-F1
#
_cell.length_a   1.000
_cell.length_b   1.000
_cell.length_c   1.000
_cell.angle_alpha   90.00
_cell.angle_beta   90.00
_cell.angle_gamma   90.00
#
_symmetry.space_group_name_H-M   'P 1'
#
loop_
_entity.id
_entity.type
_entity.pdbx_description
1 polymer ?
#
loop_
_entity_poly.entity_id
_entity_poly.type
_entity_poly.pdbx_seq_one_letter_code
_entity_poly.pdbx_strand_id
1 'polypeptide(L)' 'MSKSALITGILGQDGPYLADFLLRKGYKVYGLIRRYSNPNFSNLDYLNVTNKVDYVEGDMNDEASLLNLIRGLHPDEVY' A
#
# COMPACT_ATOMS: atom_id res chain seq x y z
N MET A 1 12.59 15.07 3.81
CA MET A 1 11.47 14.48 3.06
C MET A 1 11.17 13.12 3.68
N SER A 2 9.90 12.77 3.89
CA SER A 2 9.53 11.41 4.32
C SER A 2 9.73 10.46 3.13
N LYS A 3 10.41 9.34 3.35
CA LYS A 3 10.48 8.29 2.33
C LYS A 3 9.09 7.74 2.01
N SER A 4 8.86 7.31 0.78
CA SER A 4 7.62 6.68 0.35
C SER A 4 7.80 5.18 0.11
N ALA A 5 6.78 4.39 0.43
CA ALA A 5 6.77 2.95 0.18
C ALA A 5 5.46 2.52 -0.48
N LEU A 6 5.54 1.66 -1.49
CA LEU A 6 4.39 0.99 -2.09
C LEU A 6 4.32 -0.46 -1.59
N ILE A 7 3.20 -0.85 -0.99
CA ILE A 7 2.94 -2.21 -0.51
C ILE A 7 1.89 -2.86 -1.43
N THR A 8 2.31 -3.86 -2.19
CA THR A 8 1.47 -4.54 -3.20
C THR A 8 0.43 -5.49 -2.59
N GLY A 9 0.71 -6.01 -1.39
CA GLY A 9 -0.16 -6.91 -0.62
C GLY A 9 -0.75 -6.28 0.65
N ILE A 10 -1.19 -5.02 0.59
CA ILE A 10 -1.55 -4.22 1.79
C ILE A 10 -2.67 -4.83 2.65
N LEU A 11 -3.59 -5.58 2.03
CA LEU A 11 -4.71 -6.25 2.73
C LEU A 11 -4.38 -7.68 3.18
N GLY A 12 -3.15 -8.14 2.94
CA GLY A 12 -2.71 -9.49 3.29
C GLY A 12 -2.49 -9.69 4.80
N GLN A 13 -1.78 -10.76 5.14
CA GLN A 13 -1.37 -11.02 6.53
C GLN A 13 -0.28 -10.04 6.98
N ASP A 14 0.75 -9.85 6.16
CA ASP A 14 1.95 -9.08 6.54
C ASP A 14 1.84 -7.59 6.21
N GLY A 15 1.11 -7.25 5.14
CA GLY A 15 0.95 -5.87 4.65
C GLY A 15 0.53 -4.87 5.73
N PRO A 16 -0.51 -5.15 6.55
CA PRO A 16 -0.97 -4.25 7.61
C PRO A 16 0.09 -3.97 8.67
N TYR A 17 0.87 -4.99 9.07
CA TYR A 17 1.94 -4.84 10.06
C TYR A 17 3.15 -4.09 9.47
N LEU A 18 3.48 -4.36 8.21
CA LEU A 18 4.51 -3.61 7.50
C LEU A 18 4.12 -2.14 7.36
N ALA A 19 2.85 -1.85 7.04
CA ALA A 19 2.33 -0.50 6.97
C ALA A 19 2.45 0.22 8.33
N ASP A 20 2.01 -0.40 9.44
CA ASP A 20 2.18 0.18 10.78
C ASP A 20 3.66 0.45 11.11
N PHE A 21 4.55 -0.50 10.81
CA PHE A 21 5.98 -0.35 11.03
C PHE A 21 6.58 0.83 10.24
N LEU A 22 6.27 0.95 8.95
CA LEU A 22 6.77 2.01 8.08
C LEU A 22 6.17 3.38 8.45
N LEU A 23 4.87 3.43 8.77
CA LEU A 23 4.21 4.66 9.25
C LEU A 23 4.85 5.16 10.54
N ARG A 24 5.17 4.27 11.49
CA ARG A 24 5.89 4.63 12.73
C ARG A 24 7.31 5.16 12.47
N LYS A 25 7.93 4.73 11.37
CA LYS A 25 9.21 5.28 10.88
C LYS A 25 9.07 6.59 10.11
N GLY A 26 7.85 7.12 9.97
CA GLY A 26 7.58 8.36 9.26
C GLY A 26 7.57 8.22 7.74
N TYR A 27 7.33 7.02 7.21
CA TYR A 27 7.14 6.82 5.78
C TYR A 27 5.75 7.26 5.34
N LYS A 28 5.65 7.70 4.08
CA LYS A 28 4.39 7.75 3.36
C LYS A 28 4.10 6.37 2.77
N VAL A 29 2.99 5.75 3.13
CA VAL A 29 2.66 4.38 2.69
C VAL A 29 1.54 4.41 1.67
N TYR A 30 1.79 3.83 0.50
CA TYR A 30 0.81 3.54 -0.53
C TYR A 30 0.43 2.06 -0.49
N GLY A 31 -0.86 1.76 -0.47
CA GLY A 31 -1.37 0.39 -0.44
C GLY A 31 -2.05 0.01 -1.75
N LEU A 32 -1.57 -1.02 -2.45
CA LEU A 32 -2.20 -1.50 -3.67
C LEU A 32 -3.47 -2.30 -3.34
N ILE A 33 -4.59 -1.89 -3.93
CA ILE A 33 -5.87 -2.60 -3.88
C ILE A 33 -6.32 -2.97 -5.29
N ARG A 34 -6.99 -4.12 -5.44
CA ARG A 34 -7.52 -4.53 -6.76
C ARG A 34 -8.82 -3.78 -7.06
N ARG A 35 -8.90 -3.21 -8.27
CA ARG A 35 -10.00 -2.38 -8.80
C ARG A 35 -11.40 -3.00 -8.72
N TYR A 36 -11.53 -4.33 -8.75
CA TYR A 36 -12.82 -5.05 -8.75
C TYR A 36 -12.96 -6.03 -7.58
N SER A 37 -12.36 -5.73 -6.44
CA SER A 37 -12.47 -6.55 -5.23
C SER A 37 -13.35 -5.89 -4.18
N ASN A 38 -13.93 -6.69 -3.27
CA ASN A 38 -14.44 -6.19 -1.99
C ASN A 38 -13.28 -6.21 -0.99
N PRO A 39 -12.55 -5.10 -0.78
CA PRO A 39 -11.38 -5.08 0.08
C PRO A 39 -11.77 -5.37 1.53
N ASN A 40 -10.95 -6.18 2.20
CA ASN A 40 -11.08 -6.45 3.62
C ASN A 40 -10.02 -5.65 4.40
N PHE A 41 -10.45 -4.64 5.15
CA PHE A 41 -9.57 -3.77 5.94
C PHE A 41 -9.40 -4.22 7.40
N SER A 42 -9.98 -5.35 7.81
CA SER A 42 -10.05 -5.77 9.23
C SER A 42 -8.70 -5.68 9.97
N ASN A 43 -7.61 -6.12 9.34
CA ASN A 43 -6.27 -6.09 9.94
C ASN A 43 -5.71 -4.67 10.05
N LEU A 44 -5.93 -3.83 9.04
CA LEU A 44 -5.52 -2.42 9.05
C LEU A 44 -6.33 -1.63 10.09
N ASP A 45 -7.61 -1.96 10.25
CA ASP A 45 -8.51 -1.37 11.23
C ASP A 45 -8.08 -1.75 12.65
N TYR A 46 -7.81 -3.04 12.88
CA TYR A 46 -7.26 -3.54 14.14
C TYR A 46 -5.98 -2.80 14.55
N LEU A 47 -5.09 -2.51 13.59
CA LEU A 47 -3.85 -1.78 13.80
C LEU A 47 -4.01 -0.25 13.81
N ASN A 48 -5.22 0.28 13.58
CA ASN A 48 -5.51 1.72 13.50
C ASN A 48 -4.63 2.46 12.47
N VAL A 49 -4.41 1.82 11.31
CA VAL A 49 -3.63 2.39 10.20
C VAL A 49 -4.44 2.56 8.92
N THR A 50 -5.69 2.09 8.87
CA THR A 50 -6.53 2.16 7.67
C THR A 50 -6.61 3.56 7.07
N ASN A 51 -6.79 4.60 7.90
CA ASN A 51 -6.90 5.99 7.46
C ASN A 51 -5.54 6.71 7.29
N LYS A 52 -4.43 5.97 7.43
CA LYS A 52 -3.05 6.49 7.31
C LYS A 52 -2.34 5.99 6.05
N VAL A 53 -2.96 5.06 5.33
CA VAL A 53 -2.44 4.49 4.09
C VAL A 53 -3.17 5.14 2.90
N ASP A 54 -2.41 5.54 1.89
CA ASP A 54 -2.95 6.04 0.63
C ASP A 54 -3.23 4.85 -0.29
N TYR A 55 -4.49 4.47 -0.45
CA TYR A 55 -4.84 3.34 -1.31
C TYR A 55 -4.81 3.71 -2.79
N VAL A 56 -4.20 2.85 -3.58
CA VAL A 56 -4.09 2.99 -5.03
C VAL A 56 -4.58 1.73 -5.71
N GLU A 57 -5.31 1.90 -6.81
CA GLU A 57 -5.84 0.77 -7.56
C GLU A 57 -4.81 0.23 -8.55
N GLY A 58 -4.63 -1.08 -8.58
CA GLY A 58 -3.90 -1.76 -9.65
C GLY A 58 -4.00 -3.28 -9.55
N ASP A 59 -3.40 -3.95 -10.52
CA ASP A 59 -3.33 -5.41 -10.57
C ASP A 59 -1.90 -5.86 -10.79
N MET A 60 -1.43 -6.81 -9.97
CA MET A 60 -0.11 -7.42 -10.11
C MET A 60 0.07 -8.19 -11.43
N ASN A 61 -1.03 -8.58 -12.08
CA ASN A 61 -1.01 -9.24 -13.39
C ASN A 61 -1.07 -8.25 -14.57
N ASP A 62 -1.24 -6.95 -14.31
CA ASP A 62 -1.28 -5.90 -15.33
C ASP A 62 -0.02 -5.03 -15.24
N GLU A 63 0.95 -5.32 -16.10
CA GLU A 63 2.22 -4.59 -16.16
C GLU A 63 2.02 -3.09 -16.42
N ALA A 64 1.09 -2.72 -17.30
CA ALA A 64 0.85 -1.31 -17.63
C ALA A 64 0.28 -0.56 -16.42
N SER A 65 -0.60 -1.21 -15.64
CA SER A 65 -1.11 -0.66 -14.38
C SER A 65 0.03 -0.41 -13.38
N LEU A 66 0.88 -1.41 -13.13
CA LEU A 66 2.00 -1.27 -12.19
C LEU A 66 3.01 -0.22 -12.65
N LEU A 67 3.36 -0.19 -13.94
CA LEU A 67 4.30 0.79 -14.48
C LEU A 67 3.77 2.22 -14.31
N ASN A 68 2.48 2.44 -14.58
CA ASN A 68 1.85 3.74 -14.39
C ASN A 68 1.82 4.15 -12.90
N LEU A 69 1.54 3.22 -12.00
CA LEU A 69 1.59 3.47 -10.55
C LEU A 69 2.99 3.84 -10.08
N ILE A 70 4.01 3.05 -10.43
CA ILE A 70 5.39 3.33 -10.00
C ILE A 70 5.87 4.67 -10.56
N ARG A 71 5.54 4.98 -11.82
CA ARG A 71 5.87 6.27 -12.45
C ARG A 71 5.12 7.44 -11.82
N GLY A 72 3.87 7.26 -11.41
CA GLY A 72 3.08 8.34 -10.81
C GLY A 72 3.41 8.59 -9.33
N LEU A 73 3.73 7.54 -8.59
CA LEU A 73 3.96 7.59 -7.15
C LEU A 73 5.43 7.83 -6.77
N HIS A 74 6.37 7.43 -7.64
CA HIS A 74 7.81 7.46 -7.37
C HIS A 74 8.17 6.93 -5.96
N PRO A 75 7.79 5.67 -5.63
CA PRO A 75 8.10 5.10 -4.33
C PRO A 75 9.62 4.93 -4.16
N ASP A 76 10.15 5.26 -2.99
CA ASP A 76 11.56 4.97 -2.66
C ASP A 76 11.78 3.46 -2.47
N GLU A 77 10.76 2.75 -1.97
CA GLU A 77 10.81 1.33 -1.65
C GLU A 77 9.50 0.63 -2.11
N VAL A 78 9.60 -0.61 -2.59
CA VAL A 78 8.44 -1.42 -3.03
C VAL A 78 8.49 -2.77 -2.33
N TYR A 79 7.35 -3.19 -1.78
CA TYR A 79 7.16 -4.40 -0.99
C TYR A 79 6.00 -5.26 -1.51
#